data_AF-A0A222FMW9-F1
#
_entry.id   AF-A0A222FMW9-F1
#
_cell.length_a   1.000
_cell.length_b   1.000
_cell.length_c   1.000
_cell.angle_alpha   90.00
_cell.angle_beta   90.00
_cell.angle_gamma   90.00
#
_symmetry.space_group_name_H-M   'P 1'
#
loop_
_entity.id
_entity.type
_entity.pdbx_description
1 polymer ?
#
loop_
_entity_poly.entity_id
_entity_poly.type
_entity_poly.pdbx_seq_one_letter_code
_entity_poly.pdbx_strand_id
1 'polypeptide(L)'
;MTIPIFVTAASIAAELHQAQHHARGLALTAKNARALAVRAGSKTVGFRAITQFIDELASDIIRQSQYINQLSEQVSQHAVALWRATMADNKVNWVMQQQSEFCQSLLSGQRDCRQRSEQLSEKLRRGLRLLEQELDESDKHIRTANLIATSSKVEAASAEEFRYQLEVIAESISATADRIRQHLSQARLLLSLR
;
A
#
# COMPACT_ATOMS: atom_id res chain seq x y z
N MET A 1 -25.29 5.28 8.60
CA MET A 1 -24.38 6.42 8.89
C MET A 1 -23.23 6.33 7.90
N THR A 2 -23.01 7.36 7.08
CA THR A 2 -21.89 7.40 6.12
C THR A 2 -20.59 7.64 6.88
N ILE A 3 -19.62 6.73 6.74
CA ILE A 3 -18.31 6.85 7.40
C ILE A 3 -17.60 8.07 6.79
N PRO A 4 -17.05 8.99 7.61
CA PRO A 4 -16.34 10.14 7.07
C PRO A 4 -15.14 9.71 6.22
N ILE A 5 -14.92 10.40 5.11
CA ILE A 5 -13.89 10.06 4.13
C ILE A 5 -12.47 9.97 4.70
N PHE A 6 -12.18 10.73 5.76
CA PHE A 6 -10.90 10.69 6.45
C PHE A 6 -10.74 9.43 7.32
N VAL A 7 -11.84 8.88 7.85
CA VAL A 7 -11.83 7.60 8.57
C VAL A 7 -11.53 6.48 7.58
N THR A 8 -12.21 6.46 6.43
CA THR A 8 -11.93 5.49 5.35
C THR A 8 -10.47 5.59 4.88
N ALA A 9 -9.97 6.81 4.65
CA ALA A 9 -8.57 7.04 4.26
C ALA A 9 -7.57 6.55 5.33
N ALA A 10 -7.86 6.77 6.61
CA ALA A 10 -7.02 6.29 7.71
C ALA A 10 -7.04 4.76 7.83
N SER A 11 -8.21 4.13 7.64
CA SER A 11 -8.34 2.66 7.63
C SER A 11 -7.57 2.04 6.46
N ILE A 12 -7.64 2.64 5.27
CA ILE A 12 -6.83 2.22 4.11
C ILE A 12 -5.34 2.33 4.46
N ALA A 13 -4.90 3.45 5.05
CA ALA A 13 -3.51 3.63 5.45
C ALA A 13 -3.04 2.57 6.45
N ALA A 14 -3.89 2.21 7.41
CA ALA A 14 -3.57 1.17 8.38
C ALA A 14 -3.39 -0.21 7.71
N GLU A 15 -4.29 -0.62 6.82
CA GLU A 15 -4.18 -1.89 6.08
C GLU A 15 -2.90 -1.96 5.24
N LEU A 16 -2.58 -0.87 4.54
CA LEU A 16 -1.39 -0.79 3.69
C LEU A 16 -0.09 -0.77 4.49
N HIS A 17 -0.11 -0.20 5.69
CA HIS A 17 0.99 -0.29 6.62
C HIS A 17 1.23 -1.74 7.08
N GLN A 18 0.17 -2.52 7.34
CA GLN A 18 0.32 -3.94 7.69
C GLN A 18 0.84 -4.78 6.52
N ALA A 19 0.34 -4.54 5.30
CA ALA A 19 0.90 -5.12 4.09
C ALA A 19 2.41 -4.87 3.97
N GLN A 20 2.85 -3.64 4.28
CA GLN A 20 4.26 -3.29 4.30
C GLN A 20 5.07 -4.07 5.33
N HIS A 21 4.51 -4.26 6.52
CA HIS A 21 5.20 -5.02 7.55
C HIS A 21 5.48 -6.45 7.08
N HIS A 22 4.50 -7.08 6.42
CA HIS A 22 4.67 -8.42 5.85
C HIS A 22 5.66 -8.43 4.67
N ALA A 23 5.63 -7.44 3.79
CA ALA A 23 6.61 -7.29 2.70
C ALA A 23 8.06 -7.27 3.18
N ARG A 24 8.34 -6.61 4.31
CA ARG A 24 9.70 -6.63 4.92
C ARG A 24 10.11 -8.03 5.37
N GLY A 25 9.17 -8.83 5.87
CA GLY A 25 9.40 -10.24 6.22
C GLY A 25 9.79 -11.08 5.00
N LEU A 26 9.08 -10.90 3.88
CA LEU A 26 9.38 -11.58 2.62
C LEU A 26 10.81 -11.28 2.15
N ALA A 27 11.27 -10.04 2.31
CA ALA A 27 12.62 -9.64 1.94
C ALA A 27 13.72 -10.21 2.84
N LEU A 28 13.45 -10.39 4.13
CA LEU A 28 14.36 -11.10 5.02
C LEU A 28 14.49 -12.57 4.60
N THR A 29 13.36 -13.23 4.29
CA THR A 29 13.35 -14.60 3.77
C THR A 29 14.11 -14.70 2.45
N ALA A 30 13.92 -13.75 1.52
CA ALA A 30 14.64 -13.66 0.26
C ALA A 30 16.17 -13.56 0.44
N LYS A 31 16.62 -12.68 1.33
CA LYS A 31 18.06 -12.53 1.64
C LYS A 31 18.65 -13.80 2.24
N ASN A 32 17.92 -14.45 3.15
CA ASN A 32 18.34 -15.71 3.74
C ASN A 32 18.43 -16.83 2.69
N ALA A 33 17.45 -16.89 1.77
CA ALA A 33 17.45 -17.82 0.65
C ALA A 33 18.67 -17.62 -0.27
N ARG A 34 18.97 -16.36 -0.61
CA ARG A 34 20.16 -16.02 -1.40
C ARG A 34 21.46 -16.42 -0.71
N ALA A 35 21.61 -16.11 0.58
CA ALA A 35 22.81 -16.49 1.35
C ALA A 35 22.99 -18.02 1.41
N LEU A 36 21.89 -18.77 1.35
CA LEU A 36 21.91 -20.22 1.27
C LEU A 36 22.32 -20.71 -0.13
N ALA A 37 21.77 -20.12 -1.21
CA ALA A 37 22.17 -20.46 -2.57
C ALA A 37 23.63 -20.19 -2.88
N VAL A 38 24.19 -19.09 -2.37
CA VAL A 38 25.62 -18.80 -2.47
C VAL A 38 26.44 -19.88 -1.76
N ARG A 39 25.98 -20.37 -0.60
CA ARG A 39 26.65 -21.44 0.16
C ARG A 39 26.54 -22.80 -0.53
N ALA A 40 25.45 -23.06 -1.26
CA ALA A 40 25.26 -24.28 -2.04
C ALA A 40 26.16 -24.36 -3.29
N GLY A 41 26.70 -23.22 -3.74
CA GLY A 41 27.67 -23.16 -4.84
C GLY A 41 27.09 -23.53 -6.21
N SER A 42 27.90 -24.17 -7.06
CA SER A 42 27.55 -24.50 -8.45
C SER A 42 26.66 -25.75 -8.61
N LYS A 43 26.35 -26.47 -7.53
CA LYS A 43 25.56 -27.71 -7.59
C LYS A 43 24.10 -27.51 -7.99
N THR A 44 23.63 -26.26 -8.05
CA THR A 44 22.21 -25.93 -8.24
C THR A 44 22.05 -24.65 -9.08
N VAL A 45 22.28 -24.74 -10.40
CA VAL A 45 22.12 -23.61 -11.32
C VAL A 45 20.70 -23.05 -11.29
N GLY A 46 19.67 -23.92 -11.20
CA GLY A 46 18.27 -23.53 -11.03
C GLY A 46 18.03 -22.75 -9.73
N PHE A 47 18.68 -23.15 -8.64
CA PHE A 47 18.56 -22.45 -7.35
C PHE A 47 19.15 -21.03 -7.37
N ARG A 48 20.23 -20.80 -8.12
CA ARG A 48 20.81 -19.46 -8.26
C ARG A 48 19.87 -18.51 -9.01
N ALA A 49 19.26 -18.97 -10.09
CA ALA A 49 18.30 -18.18 -10.87
C ALA A 49 17.06 -17.83 -10.03
N ILE A 50 16.51 -18.81 -9.32
CA ILE A 50 15.35 -18.63 -8.43
C ILE A 50 15.66 -17.63 -7.30
N THR A 51 16.81 -17.77 -6.64
CA THR A 51 17.15 -16.88 -5.52
C THR A 51 17.46 -15.45 -5.95
N GLN A 52 18.04 -15.25 -7.12
CA GLN A 52 18.19 -13.91 -7.69
C GLN A 52 16.82 -13.28 -7.99
N PHE A 53 15.91 -14.05 -8.58
CA PHE A 53 14.56 -13.57 -8.88
C PHE A 53 13.78 -13.23 -7.60
N ILE A 54 13.91 -14.05 -6.55
CA ILE A 54 13.29 -13.81 -5.24
C ILE A 54 13.82 -12.49 -4.62
N ASP A 55 15.12 -12.19 -4.78
CA ASP A 55 15.74 -10.95 -4.26
C ASP A 55 15.27 -9.70 -5.02
N GLU A 56 15.16 -9.79 -6.35
CA GLU A 56 14.59 -8.73 -7.21
C GLU A 56 13.13 -8.46 -6.83
N LEU A 57 12.32 -9.51 -6.73
CA LEU A 57 10.92 -9.40 -6.35
C LEU A 57 10.73 -8.82 -4.95
N ALA A 58 11.52 -9.29 -3.97
CA ALA A 58 11.48 -8.75 -2.62
C ALA A 58 11.80 -7.25 -2.59
N SER A 59 12.79 -6.83 -3.38
CA SER A 59 13.18 -5.42 -3.50
C SER A 59 12.07 -4.58 -4.12
N ASP A 60 11.40 -5.10 -5.15
CA ASP A 60 10.25 -4.44 -5.79
C ASP A 60 9.07 -4.29 -4.83
N ILE A 61 8.70 -5.36 -4.12
CA ILE A 61 7.62 -5.33 -3.13
C ILE A 61 7.95 -4.34 -2.01
N ILE A 62 9.19 -4.26 -1.51
CA ILE A 62 9.59 -3.27 -0.50
C ILE A 62 9.40 -1.85 -1.02
N ARG A 63 9.99 -1.55 -2.19
CA ARG A 63 9.98 -0.22 -2.78
C ARG A 63 8.54 0.24 -3.02
N GLN A 64 7.74 -0.61 -3.63
CA GLN A 64 6.35 -0.31 -3.89
C GLN A 64 5.56 -0.13 -2.59
N SER A 65 5.78 -1.00 -1.61
CA SER A 65 5.09 -0.89 -0.34
C SER A 65 5.46 0.38 0.46
N GLN A 66 6.72 0.83 0.38
CA GLN A 66 7.13 2.12 0.92
C GLN A 66 6.42 3.29 0.22
N TYR A 67 6.33 3.23 -1.11
CA TYR A 67 5.64 4.24 -1.91
C TYR A 67 4.15 4.32 -1.58
N ILE A 68 3.49 3.17 -1.52
CA ILE A 68 2.07 3.04 -1.14
C ILE A 68 1.83 3.62 0.26
N ASN A 69 2.68 3.32 1.24
CA ASN A 69 2.51 3.84 2.59
C ASN A 69 2.64 5.37 2.64
N GLN A 70 3.65 5.94 1.97
CA GLN A 70 3.81 7.40 1.85
C GLN A 70 2.60 8.05 1.18
N LEU A 71 2.10 7.46 0.10
CA LEU A 71 0.93 7.95 -0.61
C LEU A 71 -0.32 7.88 0.27
N SER A 72 -0.49 6.79 1.02
CA SER A 72 -1.63 6.62 1.90
C SER A 72 -1.60 7.59 3.09
N GLU A 73 -0.42 7.90 3.62
CA GLU A 73 -0.25 8.95 4.64
C GLU A 73 -0.68 10.32 4.08
N GLN A 74 -0.22 10.68 2.88
CA GLN A 74 -0.61 11.94 2.22
C GLN A 74 -2.12 12.02 1.98
N VAL A 75 -2.73 10.93 1.50
CA VAL A 75 -4.18 10.82 1.30
C VAL A 75 -4.94 11.04 2.61
N SER A 76 -4.49 10.43 3.71
CA SER A 76 -5.08 10.61 5.04
C SER A 76 -4.98 12.07 5.51
N GLN A 77 -3.79 12.68 5.40
CA GLN A 77 -3.57 14.09 5.75
C GLN A 77 -4.44 15.04 4.91
N HIS A 78 -4.56 14.78 3.61
CA HIS A 78 -5.42 15.57 2.71
C HIS A 78 -6.91 15.40 3.05
N ALA A 79 -7.35 14.19 3.41
CA ALA A 79 -8.73 13.94 3.82
C ALA A 79 -9.10 14.71 5.10
N VAL A 80 -8.21 14.72 6.11
CA VAL A 80 -8.40 15.49 7.34
C VAL A 80 -8.40 17.00 7.05
N ALA A 81 -7.45 17.47 6.23
CA ALA A 81 -7.39 18.89 5.85
C ALA A 81 -8.66 19.34 5.10
N LEU A 82 -9.15 18.51 4.16
CA LEU A 82 -10.39 18.77 3.44
C LEU A 82 -11.57 18.85 4.39
N TRP A 83 -11.71 17.87 5.29
CA TRP A 83 -12.78 17.86 6.29
C TRP A 83 -12.77 19.13 7.15
N ARG A 84 -11.59 19.56 7.63
CA ARG A 84 -11.45 20.81 8.39
C ARG A 84 -11.84 22.04 7.55
N ALA A 85 -11.44 22.10 6.28
CA ALA A 85 -11.75 23.20 5.38
C ALA A 85 -13.26 23.28 5.08
N THR A 86 -13.91 22.14 4.82
CA THR A 86 -15.36 22.06 4.63
C THR A 86 -16.14 22.45 5.89
N MET A 87 -15.67 22.03 7.07
CA MET A 87 -16.27 22.44 8.34
C MET A 87 -16.16 23.96 8.57
N ALA A 88 -15.02 24.56 8.23
CA ALA A 88 -14.84 26.01 8.30
C ALA A 88 -15.77 26.73 7.32
N ASP A 89 -15.81 26.29 6.06
CA ASP A 89 -16.69 26.86 5.03
C ASP A 89 -18.17 26.80 5.46
N ASN A 90 -18.62 25.66 5.99
CA ASN A 90 -19.98 25.51 6.51
C ASN A 90 -20.29 26.49 7.65
N LYS A 91 -19.36 26.72 8.58
CA LYS A 91 -19.54 27.69 9.67
C LYS A 91 -19.59 29.12 9.15
N VAL A 92 -18.72 29.47 8.20
CA VAL A 92 -18.73 30.80 7.57
C VAL A 92 -20.05 31.01 6.83
N ASN A 93 -20.50 30.04 6.03
CA ASN A 93 -21.79 30.08 5.34
C ASN A 93 -22.96 30.25 6.32
N TRP A 94 -22.93 29.56 7.46
CA TRP A 94 -23.95 29.70 8.50
C TRP A 94 -24.01 31.12 9.09
N VAL A 95 -22.85 31.74 9.37
CA VAL A 95 -22.79 33.15 9.83
C VAL A 95 -23.29 34.10 8.75
N MET A 96 -22.93 33.84 7.48
CA MET A 96 -23.36 34.66 6.34
C MET A 96 -24.87 34.66 6.15
N GLN A 97 -25.54 33.56 6.49
CA GLN A 97 -27.00 33.45 6.48
C GLN A 97 -27.68 34.27 7.58
N GLN A 98 -26.97 34.69 8.63
CA GLN A 98 -27.52 35.53 9.70
C GLN A 98 -27.67 37.00 9.30
N GLN A 99 -27.19 37.40 8.10
CA GLN A 99 -27.32 38.75 7.55
C GLN A 99 -26.86 39.88 8.48
N SER A 100 -25.85 39.63 9.32
CA SER A 100 -25.22 40.65 10.17
C SER A 100 -24.53 41.74 9.34
N GLU A 101 -24.47 42.97 9.86
CA GLU A 101 -23.75 44.10 9.25
C GLU A 101 -22.26 43.81 8.99
N PHE A 102 -21.64 42.92 9.76
CA PHE A 102 -20.23 42.55 9.61
C PHE A 102 -19.97 41.47 8.56
N CYS A 103 -21.00 40.97 7.89
CA CYS A 103 -20.91 39.92 6.86
C CYS A 103 -19.84 40.21 5.79
N GLN A 104 -19.74 41.46 5.34
CA GLN A 104 -18.77 41.83 4.30
C GLN A 104 -17.31 41.57 4.71
N SER A 105 -16.99 41.67 6.00
CA SER A 105 -15.63 41.41 6.52
C SER A 105 -15.19 39.95 6.41
N LEU A 106 -16.14 39.02 6.25
CA LEU A 106 -15.89 37.57 6.16
C LEU A 106 -15.77 37.06 4.71
N LEU A 107 -16.11 37.88 3.70
CA LEU A 107 -16.14 37.47 2.29
C LEU A 107 -14.78 37.06 1.73
N SER A 108 -13.68 37.63 2.21
CA SER A 108 -12.33 37.20 1.84
C SER A 108 -12.02 35.81 2.42
N GLY A 109 -12.25 35.63 3.73
CA GLY A 109 -12.05 34.33 4.40
C GLY A 109 -12.93 33.21 3.84
N GLN A 110 -14.17 33.52 3.42
CA GLN A 110 -15.05 32.57 2.74
C GLN A 110 -14.47 32.10 1.41
N ARG A 111 -13.99 33.04 0.58
CA ARG A 111 -13.35 32.72 -0.71
C ARG A 111 -12.12 31.85 -0.52
N ASP A 112 -11.27 32.18 0.45
CA ASP A 112 -10.07 31.42 0.77
C ASP A 112 -10.40 29.98 1.24
N CYS A 113 -11.41 29.83 2.11
CA CYS A 113 -11.86 28.52 2.58
C CYS A 113 -12.39 27.65 1.45
N ARG A 114 -13.18 28.24 0.54
CA ARG A 114 -13.77 27.55 -0.61
C ARG A 114 -12.70 27.09 -1.59
N GLN A 115 -11.80 28.00 -1.97
CA GLN A 115 -10.67 27.69 -2.86
C GLN A 115 -9.78 26.60 -2.25
N ARG A 116 -9.50 26.67 -0.95
CA ARG A 116 -8.68 25.65 -0.26
C ARG A 116 -9.37 24.30 -0.21
N SER A 117 -10.69 24.27 -0.01
CA SER A 117 -11.48 23.04 -0.03
C SER A 117 -11.47 22.39 -1.41
N GLU A 118 -11.63 23.17 -2.48
CA GLU A 118 -11.56 22.69 -3.86
C GLU A 118 -10.18 22.08 -4.18
N GLN A 119 -9.10 22.79 -3.86
CA GLN A 119 -7.73 22.29 -4.04
C GLN A 119 -7.46 20.98 -3.27
N LEU A 120 -7.92 20.89 -2.03
CA LEU A 120 -7.75 19.68 -1.21
C LEU A 120 -8.59 18.52 -1.73
N SER A 121 -9.79 18.79 -2.25
CA SER A 121 -10.65 17.79 -2.90
C SER A 121 -9.99 17.21 -4.14
N GLU A 122 -9.40 18.04 -5.00
CA GLU A 122 -8.67 17.58 -6.18
C GLU A 122 -7.44 16.74 -5.81
N LYS A 123 -6.63 17.21 -4.85
CA LYS A 123 -5.47 16.47 -4.35
C LYS A 123 -5.87 15.12 -3.79
N LEU A 124 -6.92 15.06 -2.98
CA LEU A 124 -7.45 13.82 -2.41
C LEU A 124 -7.93 12.85 -3.51
N ARG A 125 -8.68 13.35 -4.50
CA ARG A 125 -9.15 12.54 -5.64
C ARG A 125 -7.98 11.97 -6.45
N ARG A 126 -6.96 12.78 -6.72
CA ARG A 126 -5.76 12.32 -7.43
C ARG A 126 -4.98 11.29 -6.61
N GLY A 127 -4.77 11.55 -5.32
CA GLY A 127 -4.06 10.63 -4.43
C GLY A 127 -4.75 9.27 -4.33
N LEU A 128 -6.09 9.25 -4.24
CA LEU A 128 -6.84 7.98 -4.17
C LEU A 128 -6.78 7.18 -5.48
N ARG A 129 -6.80 7.83 -6.64
CA ARG A 129 -6.59 7.15 -7.93
C ARG A 129 -5.19 6.56 -8.05
N LEU A 130 -4.17 7.32 -7.64
CA LEU A 130 -2.80 6.83 -7.62
C LEU A 130 -2.67 5.63 -6.68
N LEU A 131 -3.34 5.68 -5.53
CA LEU A 131 -3.32 4.58 -4.57
C LEU A 131 -3.94 3.33 -5.18
N GLU A 132 -5.09 3.45 -5.83
CA GLU A 132 -5.74 2.34 -6.55
C GLU A 132 -4.82 1.73 -7.62
N GLN A 133 -4.14 2.56 -8.43
CA GLN A 133 -3.17 2.09 -9.42
C GLN A 133 -2.01 1.32 -8.79
N GLU A 134 -1.45 1.80 -7.69
CA GLU A 134 -0.36 1.11 -7.00
C GLU A 134 -0.81 -0.20 -6.35
N LEU A 135 -2.06 -0.28 -5.86
CA LEU A 135 -2.62 -1.54 -5.36
C LEU A 135 -2.76 -2.57 -6.48
N ASP A 136 -3.15 -2.14 -7.67
CA ASP A 136 -3.24 -3.01 -8.85
C ASP A 136 -1.87 -3.54 -9.27
N GLU A 137 -0.84 -2.69 -9.28
CA GLU A 137 0.53 -3.10 -9.54
C GLU A 137 1.06 -4.06 -8.46
N SER A 138 0.77 -3.79 -7.17
CA SER A 138 1.12 -4.71 -6.08
C SER A 138 0.49 -6.09 -6.22
N ASP A 139 -0.77 -6.19 -6.69
CA ASP A 139 -1.39 -7.49 -6.95
C ASP A 139 -0.63 -8.28 -8.03
N LYS A 140 -0.11 -7.60 -9.07
CA LYS A 140 0.73 -8.25 -10.09
C LYS A 140 2.01 -8.81 -9.50
N HIS A 141 2.74 -8.02 -8.69
CA HIS A 141 3.95 -8.49 -8.03
C HIS A 141 3.69 -9.69 -7.12
N ILE A 142 2.57 -9.69 -6.38
CA ILE A 142 2.17 -10.79 -5.51
C ILE A 142 1.81 -12.07 -6.30
N ARG A 143 1.18 -11.94 -7.48
CA ARG A 143 0.94 -13.10 -8.37
C ARG A 143 2.26 -13.69 -8.87
N THR A 144 3.20 -12.84 -9.28
CA THR A 144 4.55 -13.27 -9.67
C THR A 144 5.23 -14.01 -8.52
N ALA A 145 5.12 -13.51 -7.29
CA ALA A 145 5.65 -14.16 -6.07
C ALA A 145 5.15 -15.60 -5.91
N ASN A 146 3.85 -15.82 -6.05
CA ASN A 146 3.26 -17.15 -5.91
C ASN A 146 3.69 -18.10 -7.03
N LEU A 147 3.84 -17.59 -8.25
CA LEU A 147 4.35 -18.36 -9.40
C LEU A 147 5.78 -18.85 -9.12
N ILE A 148 6.63 -17.97 -8.58
CA ILE A 148 8.01 -18.31 -8.21
C ILE A 148 8.06 -19.27 -7.03
N ALA A 149 7.23 -19.08 -6.01
CA ALA A 149 7.14 -20.02 -4.89
C ALA A 149 6.78 -21.43 -5.38
N THR A 150 5.87 -21.52 -6.35
CA THR A 150 5.49 -22.80 -6.98
C THR A 150 6.66 -23.40 -7.77
N SER A 151 7.34 -22.61 -8.60
CA SER A 151 8.53 -23.04 -9.32
C SER A 151 9.67 -23.47 -8.37
N SER A 152 9.82 -22.78 -7.24
CA SER A 152 10.80 -23.09 -6.21
C SER A 152 10.53 -24.43 -5.55
N LYS A 153 9.25 -24.79 -5.33
CA LYS A 153 8.86 -26.13 -4.86
C LYS A 153 9.21 -27.23 -5.86
N VAL A 154 9.01 -27.00 -7.16
CA VAL A 154 9.37 -27.97 -8.21
C VAL A 154 10.89 -28.19 -8.25
N GLU A 155 11.67 -27.12 -8.20
CA GLU A 155 13.14 -27.20 -8.17
C GLU A 155 13.69 -27.74 -6.84
N ALA A 156 12.97 -27.54 -5.73
CA ALA A 156 13.32 -28.16 -4.45
C ALA A 156 13.25 -29.70 -4.55
N ALA A 157 12.24 -30.23 -5.24
CA ALA A 157 12.05 -31.66 -5.42
C ALA A 157 13.21 -32.31 -6.19
N SER A 158 13.90 -31.57 -7.05
CA SER A 158 15.10 -32.03 -7.76
C SER A 158 16.41 -31.77 -7.02
N ALA A 159 16.41 -30.91 -5.98
CA ALA A 159 17.60 -30.54 -5.22
C ALA A 159 17.75 -31.39 -3.95
N GLU A 160 18.30 -32.61 -4.07
CA GLU A 160 18.45 -33.59 -2.96
C GLU A 160 18.92 -32.98 -1.63
N GLU A 161 20.12 -32.39 -1.61
CA GLU A 161 20.80 -31.92 -0.38
C GLU A 161 20.17 -30.63 0.20
N PHE A 162 19.44 -29.86 -0.61
CA PHE A 162 18.90 -28.55 -0.24
C PHE A 162 17.36 -28.49 -0.24
N ARG A 163 16.67 -29.60 -0.54
CA ARG A 163 15.22 -29.70 -0.70
C ARG A 163 14.45 -29.05 0.45
N TYR A 164 14.75 -29.47 1.67
CA TYR A 164 14.04 -29.00 2.86
C TYR A 164 14.12 -27.48 3.02
N GLN A 165 15.31 -26.91 2.82
CA GLN A 165 15.52 -25.48 3.00
C GLN A 165 14.80 -24.67 1.92
N LEU A 166 14.81 -25.18 0.68
CA LEU A 166 14.10 -24.62 -0.46
C LEU A 166 12.57 -24.67 -0.30
N GLU A 167 12.04 -25.77 0.21
CA GLU A 167 10.62 -25.93 0.54
C GLU A 167 10.17 -24.91 1.59
N VAL A 168 10.95 -24.76 2.66
CA VAL A 168 10.67 -23.78 3.73
C VAL A 168 10.68 -22.34 3.20
N ILE A 169 11.63 -22.01 2.31
CA ILE A 169 11.69 -20.68 1.65
C ILE A 169 10.44 -20.45 0.79
N ALA A 170 10.09 -21.42 -0.06
CA ALA A 170 8.94 -21.33 -0.95
C ALA A 170 7.62 -21.18 -0.16
N GLU A 171 7.46 -21.93 0.91
CA GLU A 171 6.29 -21.85 1.79
C GLU A 171 6.23 -20.50 2.52
N SER A 172 7.35 -19.99 3.01
CA SER A 172 7.44 -18.67 3.65
C SER A 172 7.11 -17.52 2.68
N ILE A 173 7.56 -17.61 1.42
CA ILE A 173 7.21 -16.64 0.36
C ILE A 173 5.70 -16.68 0.09
N SER A 174 5.12 -17.86 -0.14
CA SER A 174 3.69 -18.00 -0.40
C SER A 174 2.83 -17.48 0.75
N ALA A 175 3.15 -17.89 1.99
CA ALA A 175 2.39 -17.48 3.17
C ALA A 175 2.46 -15.95 3.38
N THR A 176 3.61 -15.34 3.14
CA THR A 176 3.76 -13.89 3.29
C THR A 176 3.06 -13.14 2.15
N ALA A 177 3.16 -13.63 0.91
CA ALA A 177 2.47 -13.06 -0.24
C ALA A 177 0.94 -13.10 -0.08
N ASP A 178 0.40 -14.19 0.48
CA ASP A 178 -1.04 -14.32 0.75
C ASP A 178 -1.52 -13.34 1.84
N ARG A 179 -0.71 -13.11 2.90
CA ARG A 179 -1.00 -12.08 3.91
C ARG A 179 -1.02 -10.68 3.32
N ILE A 180 -0.04 -10.36 2.47
CA ILE A 180 -0.01 -9.08 1.75
C ILE A 180 -1.27 -8.92 0.90
N ARG A 181 -1.65 -9.96 0.15
CA ARG A 181 -2.88 -9.96 -0.67
C ARG A 181 -4.14 -9.69 0.15
N GLN A 182 -4.25 -10.27 1.36
CA GLN A 182 -5.40 -10.03 2.25
C GLN A 182 -5.53 -8.54 2.60
N HIS A 183 -4.44 -7.90 3.04
CA HIS A 183 -4.46 -6.47 3.37
C HIS A 183 -4.75 -5.58 2.15
N LEU A 184 -4.16 -5.89 0.98
CA LEU A 184 -4.46 -5.16 -0.26
C LEU A 184 -5.93 -5.30 -0.67
N SER A 185 -6.51 -6.48 -0.49
CA SER A 185 -7.93 -6.74 -0.78
C SER A 185 -8.85 -5.96 0.16
N GLN A 186 -8.50 -5.91 1.45
CA GLN A 186 -9.25 -5.13 2.44
C GLN A 186 -9.17 -3.62 2.15
N ALA A 187 -7.99 -3.10 1.79
CA ALA A 187 -7.81 -1.72 1.37
C ALA A 187 -8.65 -1.36 0.13
N ARG A 188 -8.72 -2.27 -0.87
CA ARG A 188 -9.59 -2.12 -2.04
C ARG A 188 -11.07 -2.11 -1.69
N LEU A 189 -11.50 -2.97 -0.77
CA LEU A 189 -12.88 -3.00 -0.30
C LEU A 189 -13.27 -1.68 0.40
N LEU A 190 -12.35 -1.09 1.17
CA LEU A 190 -12.55 0.22 1.78
C LEU A 190 -12.61 1.35 0.73
N LEU A 191 -11.85 1.24 -0.37
CA LEU A 191 -11.90 2.18 -1.50
C LEU A 191 -13.23 2.10 -2.26
N SER A 192 -13.81 0.90 -2.43
CA SER A 192 -15.06 0.70 -3.17
C SER A 192 -16.31 1.07 -2.38
N LEU A 193 -16.23 1.15 -1.04
CA LEU A 193 -17.31 1.58 -0.14
C LEU A 193 -17.50 3.11 -0.06
N ARG A 194 -16.82 3.87 -0.93
CA ARG A 194 -16.78 5.33 -0.91
C ARG A 194 -18.00 6.01 -1.53
#